data_AF-A0A7J4K754-F1
#
_entry.id   AF-A0A7J4K754-F1
#
_cell.length_a   1.000
_cell.length_b   1.000
_cell.length_c   1.000
_cell.angle_alpha   90.00
_cell.angle_beta   90.00
_cell.angle_gamma   90.00
#
_symmetry.space_group_name_H-M   'P 1'
#
loop_
_entity.id
_entity.type
_entity.pdbx_description
1 polymer ?
#
loop_
_entity_poly.entity_id
_entity_poly.type
_entity_poly.pdbx_seq_one_letter_code
_entity_poly.pdbx_strand_id
1 'polypeptide(L)'
;MIAYFFAKEWYIFDVETKDVTYKVTSDAAIGFDTNTSALTFGRIPRGGGGERRATLVSGIPAIAHIRIDPAYMRDTVIASSYRVSLVPGVPVELRFNAEIPDDMPLGTHNGTLTVTYTRRMPWE
;
A
#
# COMPACT_ATOMS: atom_id res chain seq x y z
N MET A 1 50.16 -1.70 0.08
CA MET A 1 49.04 -2.14 0.96
C MET A 1 47.81 -1.38 0.49
N ILE A 2 46.87 -2.05 -0.18
CA ILE A 2 45.66 -1.41 -0.73
C ILE A 2 44.58 -1.45 0.35
N ALA A 3 44.19 -0.30 0.86
CA ALA A 3 43.08 -0.19 1.79
C ALA A 3 41.76 -0.19 1.01
N TYR A 4 40.98 -1.27 1.15
CA TYR A 4 39.59 -1.30 0.68
C TYR A 4 38.73 -0.52 1.68
N PHE A 5 38.34 0.69 1.32
CA PHE A 5 37.30 1.43 2.04
C PHE A 5 35.93 0.88 1.63
N PHE A 6 35.37 -0.02 2.43
CA PHE A 6 33.95 -0.34 2.34
C PHE A 6 33.17 0.83 2.92
N ALA A 7 32.63 1.70 2.06
CA ALA A 7 31.65 2.68 2.48
C ALA A 7 30.43 1.92 3.03
N LYS A 8 30.23 1.95 4.35
CA LYS A 8 29.00 1.48 4.98
C LYS A 8 27.89 2.44 4.55
N GLU A 9 27.05 2.00 3.62
CA GLU A 9 25.88 2.76 3.20
C GLU A 9 24.87 2.78 4.34
N TRP A 10 24.59 3.95 4.90
CA TRP A 10 23.56 4.14 5.91
C TRP A 10 22.21 4.42 5.24
N TYR A 11 21.16 3.76 5.71
CA TYR A 11 19.80 3.87 5.18
C TYR A 11 18.87 4.42 6.27
N ILE A 12 18.03 5.39 5.91
CA ILE A 12 16.91 5.82 6.77
C ILE A 12 15.66 5.06 6.34
N PHE A 13 14.91 4.58 7.32
CA PHE A 13 13.61 3.97 7.15
C PHE A 13 12.54 4.91 7.72
N ASP A 14 11.75 5.52 6.85
CA ASP A 14 10.53 6.21 7.26
C ASP A 14 9.35 5.25 7.06
N VAL A 15 8.47 5.12 8.05
CA VAL A 15 7.31 4.20 8.01
C VAL A 15 6.02 4.99 8.08
N GLU A 16 5.16 4.82 7.09
CA GLU A 16 3.81 5.36 7.07
C GLU A 16 2.80 4.23 7.09
N THR A 17 1.76 4.39 7.91
CA THR A 17 0.70 3.40 8.10
C THR A 17 -0.65 4.03 7.74
N LYS A 18 -1.42 3.35 6.88
CA LYS A 18 -2.80 3.73 6.54
C LYS A 18 -3.75 2.57 6.78
N ASP A 19 -4.96 2.88 7.23
CA ASP A 19 -6.01 1.87 7.39
C ASP A 19 -6.55 1.44 6.02
N VAL A 20 -6.83 0.14 5.89
CA VAL A 20 -7.52 -0.45 4.73
C VAL A 20 -8.78 -1.10 5.26
N THR A 21 -9.93 -0.71 4.72
CA THR A 21 -11.23 -1.20 5.21
C THR A 21 -12.16 -1.49 4.05
N TYR A 22 -12.82 -2.65 4.10
CA TYR A 22 -13.95 -2.97 3.24
C TYR A 22 -15.01 -3.78 3.99
N LYS A 23 -16.25 -3.69 3.54
CA LYS A 23 -17.39 -4.41 4.09
C LYS A 23 -17.92 -5.37 3.04
N VAL A 24 -17.91 -6.65 3.35
CA VAL A 24 -18.51 -7.69 2.50
C VAL A 24 -20.00 -7.76 2.80
N THR A 25 -20.84 -7.62 1.77
CA THR A 25 -22.30 -7.62 1.88
C THR A 25 -22.94 -8.71 1.03
N SER A 26 -24.13 -9.17 1.44
CA SER A 26 -24.99 -10.08 0.65
C SER A 26 -25.66 -9.39 -0.53
N ASP A 27 -25.74 -8.07 -0.49
CA ASP A 27 -26.46 -7.24 -1.44
C ASP A 27 -25.46 -6.65 -2.45
N ALA A 28 -25.85 -6.53 -3.72
CA ALA A 28 -25.03 -5.99 -4.82
C ALA A 28 -24.77 -4.47 -4.74
N ALA A 29 -25.01 -3.86 -3.58
CA ALA A 29 -24.85 -2.42 -3.38
C ALA A 29 -23.37 -2.08 -3.13
N ILE A 30 -22.69 -1.62 -4.19
CA ILE A 30 -21.34 -1.04 -4.07
C ILE A 30 -21.48 0.38 -3.49
N GLY A 31 -20.85 0.62 -2.35
CA GLY A 31 -20.85 1.92 -1.69
C GLY A 31 -19.43 2.39 -1.44
N PHE A 32 -19.15 3.68 -1.57
CA PHE A 32 -17.82 4.27 -1.43
C PHE A 32 -17.81 5.33 -0.34
N ASP A 33 -16.83 5.30 0.56
CA ASP A 33 -16.53 6.44 1.45
C ASP A 33 -15.54 7.36 0.73
N THR A 34 -15.86 8.65 0.65
CA THR A 34 -15.12 9.65 -0.16
C THR A 34 -14.22 10.55 0.68
N ASN A 35 -14.10 10.30 1.98
CA ASN A 35 -13.26 11.10 2.85
C ASN A 35 -12.19 10.25 3.52
N THR A 36 -10.97 10.81 3.54
CA THR A 36 -9.85 10.52 4.44
C THR A 36 -8.73 9.59 3.95
N SER A 37 -7.60 9.75 4.65
CA SER A 37 -6.25 9.17 4.55
C SER A 37 -6.16 7.64 4.59
N ALA A 38 -7.24 6.93 4.24
CA ALA A 38 -7.42 5.48 4.34
C ALA A 38 -7.87 4.89 2.99
N LEU A 39 -7.51 3.64 2.73
CA LEU A 39 -7.89 2.93 1.51
C LEU A 39 -9.23 2.21 1.75
N THR A 40 -10.34 2.94 1.62
CA THR A 40 -11.70 2.41 1.88
C THR A 40 -12.38 2.00 0.58
N PHE A 41 -12.64 0.70 0.40
CA PHE A 41 -13.39 0.17 -0.75
C PHE A 41 -14.90 0.16 -0.51
N GLY A 42 -15.32 0.43 0.73
CA GLY A 42 -16.72 0.47 1.15
C GLY A 42 -17.40 -0.89 1.02
N ARG A 43 -18.56 -1.01 0.35
CA ARG A 43 -19.30 -2.28 0.26
C ARG A 43 -18.94 -3.05 -1.01
N ILE A 44 -18.48 -4.29 -0.88
CA ILE A 44 -18.18 -5.17 -2.02
C ILE A 44 -18.95 -6.49 -1.83
N PRO A 45 -19.73 -6.96 -2.82
CA PRO A 45 -20.37 -8.27 -2.74
C PRO A 45 -19.34 -9.40 -2.89
N ARG A 46 -19.71 -10.61 -2.47
CA ARG A 46 -18.97 -11.84 -2.79
C ARG A 46 -18.84 -12.02 -4.31
N GLY A 47 -17.65 -12.43 -4.76
CA GLY A 47 -17.30 -12.50 -6.18
C GLY A 47 -17.12 -11.13 -6.85
N GLY A 48 -17.31 -10.05 -6.10
CA GLY A 48 -17.16 -8.67 -6.58
C GLY A 48 -15.74 -8.16 -6.41
N GLY A 49 -15.51 -6.96 -6.95
CA GLY A 49 -14.26 -6.26 -6.78
C GLY A 49 -14.40 -4.74 -6.84
N GLY A 50 -13.29 -4.05 -6.61
CA GLY A 50 -13.20 -2.61 -6.69
C GLY A 50 -11.77 -2.11 -6.83
N GLU A 51 -11.59 -0.98 -7.51
CA GLU A 51 -10.28 -0.33 -7.67
C GLU A 51 -10.19 0.93 -6.80
N ARG A 52 -9.02 1.13 -6.20
CA ARG A 52 -8.62 2.38 -5.54
C ARG A 52 -7.25 2.83 -6.01
N ARG A 53 -7.01 4.13 -5.93
CA ARG A 53 -5.75 4.75 -6.34
C ARG A 53 -5.17 5.56 -5.21
N ALA A 54 -3.85 5.51 -5.07
CA ALA A 54 -3.08 6.36 -4.20
C ALA A 54 -1.90 6.95 -4.96
N THR A 55 -1.48 8.16 -4.58
CA THR A 55 -0.32 8.81 -5.19
C THR A 55 0.80 8.86 -4.17
N LEU A 56 1.96 8.32 -4.54
CA LEU A 56 3.20 8.48 -3.78
C LEU A 56 4.02 9.60 -4.39
N VAL A 57 4.51 10.51 -3.55
CA VAL A 57 5.46 11.55 -3.93
C VAL A 57 6.49 11.69 -2.83
N SER A 58 7.75 11.86 -3.21
CA SER A 58 8.85 12.08 -2.27
C SER A 58 9.60 13.35 -2.65
N GLY A 59 10.09 14.09 -1.65
CA GLY A 59 10.98 15.24 -1.86
C GLY A 59 12.44 14.85 -2.13
N ILE A 60 12.78 13.57 -1.97
CA ILE A 60 14.13 13.02 -2.10
C ILE A 60 14.10 11.64 -2.76
N PRO A 61 15.22 11.16 -3.36
CA PRO A 61 15.26 9.81 -3.93
C PRO A 61 15.02 8.75 -2.86
N ALA A 62 14.05 7.89 -3.06
CA ALA A 62 13.68 6.84 -2.11
C ALA A 62 13.12 5.60 -2.83
N ILE A 63 13.15 4.46 -2.17
CA ILE A 63 12.44 3.25 -2.58
C ILE A 63 11.31 3.03 -1.58
N ALA A 64 10.07 3.03 -2.05
CA ALA A 64 8.91 2.67 -1.25
C ALA A 64 8.64 1.17 -1.34
N HIS A 65 8.53 0.53 -0.18
CA HIS A 65 8.13 -0.86 -0.01
C HIS A 65 6.73 -0.89 0.58
N ILE A 66 5.81 -1.57 -0.10
CA ILE A 66 4.40 -1.58 0.26
C ILE A 66 4.06 -2.96 0.81
N ARG A 67 3.33 -2.99 1.93
CA ARG A 67 2.91 -4.20 2.60
C ARG A 67 1.47 -4.03 3.07
N ILE A 68 0.65 -5.06 2.86
CA ILE A 68 -0.73 -5.10 3.34
C ILE A 68 -0.78 -6.19 4.41
N ASP A 69 -1.35 -5.90 5.57
CA ASP A 69 -1.58 -6.86 6.64
C ASP A 69 -3.03 -6.74 7.13
N PRO A 70 -3.61 -7.76 7.77
CA PRO A 70 -3.08 -9.11 7.96
C PRO A 70 -3.03 -9.95 6.67
N ALA A 71 -2.47 -11.16 6.72
CA ALA A 71 -2.21 -11.99 5.54
C ALA A 71 -3.44 -12.20 4.64
N TYR A 72 -4.62 -12.45 5.23
CA TYR A 72 -5.85 -12.64 4.45
C TYR A 72 -6.20 -11.42 3.58
N MET A 73 -5.81 -10.20 3.98
CA MET A 73 -6.03 -9.02 3.15
C MET A 73 -5.16 -9.00 1.90
N ARG A 74 -3.98 -9.64 1.91
CA ARG A 74 -3.10 -9.70 0.73
C ARG A 74 -3.68 -10.54 -0.39
N ASP A 75 -4.46 -11.55 -0.01
CA ASP A 75 -5.13 -12.43 -0.97
C ASP A 75 -6.35 -11.74 -1.59
N THR A 76 -6.90 -10.75 -0.89
CA THR A 76 -8.10 -10.00 -1.32
C THR A 76 -7.82 -8.61 -1.86
N VAL A 77 -6.68 -8.00 -1.54
CA VAL A 77 -6.30 -6.64 -1.94
C VAL A 77 -4.90 -6.66 -2.55
N ILE A 78 -4.84 -6.44 -3.86
CA ILE A 78 -3.63 -6.55 -4.67
C ILE A 78 -3.18 -5.15 -5.07
N ALA A 79 -1.92 -4.82 -4.77
CA ALA A 79 -1.31 -3.57 -5.23
C ALA A 79 -0.68 -3.76 -6.61
N SER A 80 -0.72 -2.74 -7.47
CA SER A 80 -0.10 -2.76 -8.79
C SER A 80 1.42 -2.88 -8.74
N SER A 81 2.03 -2.47 -7.63
CA SER A 81 3.42 -2.74 -7.31
C SER A 81 3.62 -2.76 -5.79
N TYR A 82 4.49 -3.64 -5.31
CA TYR A 82 4.90 -3.70 -3.90
C TYR A 82 6.26 -3.00 -3.66
N ARG A 83 6.93 -2.55 -4.72
CA ARG A 83 8.21 -1.85 -4.65
C ARG A 83 8.27 -0.78 -5.74
N VAL A 84 8.43 0.48 -5.33
CA VAL A 84 8.42 1.63 -6.23
C VAL A 84 9.65 2.50 -6.00
N SER A 85 10.34 2.87 -7.08
CA SER A 85 11.38 3.88 -7.03
C SER A 85 10.75 5.26 -7.15
N LEU A 86 11.02 6.14 -6.19
CA LEU A 86 10.50 7.50 -6.15
C LEU A 86 11.60 8.48 -6.55
N VAL A 87 11.31 9.26 -7.60
CA VAL A 87 12.13 10.39 -8.03
C VAL A 87 11.60 11.66 -7.36
N PRO A 88 12.47 12.56 -6.87
CA PRO A 88 12.05 13.80 -6.22
C PRO A 88 11.03 14.58 -7.05
N GLY A 89 9.88 14.90 -6.44
CA GLY A 89 8.83 15.72 -7.05
C GLY A 89 8.03 15.04 -8.16
N VAL A 90 8.34 13.80 -8.54
CA VAL A 90 7.59 13.04 -9.54
C VAL A 90 6.56 12.16 -8.83
N PRO A 91 5.25 12.43 -8.96
CA PRO A 91 4.23 11.58 -8.39
C PRO A 91 4.17 10.23 -9.12
N VAL A 92 4.02 9.15 -8.36
CA VAL A 92 3.77 7.80 -8.86
C VAL A 92 2.39 7.34 -8.40
N GLU A 93 1.54 6.97 -9.34
CA GLU A 93 0.21 6.40 -9.03
C GLU A 93 0.34 4.90 -8.73
N LEU A 94 -0.23 4.48 -7.61
CA LEU A 94 -0.44 3.09 -7.22
C LEU A 94 -1.91 2.74 -7.32
N ARG A 95 -2.21 1.59 -7.92
CA ARG A 95 -3.55 1.03 -7.98
C ARG A 95 -3.66 -0.13 -6.99
N PHE A 96 -4.78 -0.21 -6.31
CA PHE A 96 -5.15 -1.29 -5.41
C PHE A 96 -6.46 -1.89 -5.87
N ASN A 97 -6.45 -3.18 -6.16
CA ASN A 97 -7.62 -3.93 -6.59
C ASN A 97 -8.07 -4.82 -5.44
N ALA A 98 -9.30 -4.64 -4.98
CA ALA A 98 -9.96 -5.59 -4.11
C ALA A 98 -10.70 -6.62 -4.95
N GLU A 99 -10.47 -7.90 -4.69
CA GLU A 99 -11.17 -9.04 -5.27
C GLU A 99 -11.65 -9.92 -4.12
N ILE A 100 -12.97 -10.05 -3.97
CA ILE A 100 -13.59 -10.74 -2.82
C ILE A 100 -13.99 -12.16 -3.24
N PRO A 101 -13.40 -13.20 -2.65
CA PRO A 101 -13.82 -14.59 -2.90
C PRO A 101 -15.29 -14.84 -2.57
N ASP A 102 -15.90 -15.80 -3.27
CA ASP A 102 -17.32 -16.16 -3.08
C ASP A 102 -17.62 -16.74 -1.68
N ASP A 103 -16.63 -17.34 -1.03
CA ASP A 103 -16.72 -17.96 0.29
C ASP A 103 -16.39 -16.99 1.43
N MET A 104 -15.98 -15.74 1.13
CA MET A 104 -15.51 -14.81 2.14
C MET A 104 -16.60 -14.48 3.17
N PRO A 105 -16.31 -14.53 4.49
CA PRO A 105 -17.31 -14.21 5.51
C PRO A 105 -17.90 -12.82 5.34
N LEU A 106 -19.21 -12.69 5.53
CA LEU A 106 -19.88 -11.39 5.55
C LEU A 106 -19.42 -10.58 6.77
N GLY A 107 -19.31 -9.26 6.61
CA GLY A 107 -18.89 -8.38 7.69
C GLY A 107 -17.86 -7.36 7.27
N THR A 108 -17.37 -6.60 8.25
CA THR A 108 -16.30 -5.63 8.03
C THR A 108 -14.95 -6.31 8.17
N HIS A 109 -14.09 -6.13 7.18
CA HIS A 109 -12.72 -6.62 7.14
C HIS A 109 -11.77 -5.44 7.18
N ASN A 110 -10.89 -5.46 8.18
CA ASN A 110 -9.96 -4.38 8.47
C ASN A 110 -8.53 -4.89 8.34
N GLY A 111 -7.69 -4.05 7.78
CA GLY A 111 -6.26 -4.23 7.86
C GLY A 111 -5.54 -2.93 7.61
N THR A 112 -4.28 -3.06 7.25
CA THR A 112 -3.29 -2.02 7.37
C THR A 112 -2.38 -2.07 6.16
N LEU A 113 -2.25 -0.93 5.50
CA LEU A 113 -1.26 -0.67 4.47
C LEU A 113 -0.07 -0.01 5.14
N THR A 114 1.07 -0.70 5.15
CA THR A 114 2.34 -0.14 5.59
C THR A 114 3.19 0.19 4.38
N VAL A 115 3.67 1.43 4.32
CA VAL A 115 4.64 1.90 3.33
C VAL A 115 5.94 2.21 4.06
N THR A 116 7.00 1.48 3.73
CA THR A 116 8.34 1.69 4.25
C THR A 116 9.20 2.35 3.18
N TYR A 117 9.69 3.56 3.46
CA TYR A 117 10.58 4.27 2.56
C TYR A 117 12.02 4.03 2.96
N THR A 118 12.82 3.53 2.04
CA THR A 118 14.27 3.35 2.21
C THR A 118 14.99 4.38 1.37
N ARG A 119 15.82 5.20 2.01
CA ARG A 119 16.65 6.21 1.35
C ARG A 119 18.11 6.07 1.77
N ARG A 120 19.01 6.33 0.82
CA ARG A 120 20.44 6.41 1.09
C ARG A 120 20.73 7.73 1.79
N MET A 121 21.46 7.69 2.91
CA MET A 121 21.94 8.94 3.52
C MET A 121 22.95 9.59 2.56
N PRO A 122 22.79 10.88 2.24
CA PRO A 122 23.90 11.65 1.72
C PRO A 122 24.95 11.72 2.84
N TRP A 123 26.17 11.29 2.52
CA TRP A 123 27.36 11.57 3.32
C TRP A 123 27.47 13.09 3.46
N GLU A 124 27.52 13.60 4.70
CA GLU A 124 28.04 14.95 4.98
C GLU A 124 29.54 14.99 4.73
#